data_AF-A0A1I4J4S0-F1
#
_entry.id   AF-A0A1I4J4S0-F1
#
_cell.length_a   1.000
_cell.length_b   1.000
_cell.length_c   1.000
_cell.angle_alpha   90.00
_cell.angle_beta   90.00
_cell.angle_gamma   90.00
#
_symmetry.space_group_name_H-M   'P 1'
#
loop_
_entity.id
_entity.type
_entity.pdbx_description
1 polymer ?
#
loop_
_entity_poly.entity_id
_entity_poly.type
_entity_poly.pdbx_seq_one_letter_code
_entity_poly.pdbx_strand_id
1 'polypeptide(L)'
;MIEFPERLKELRKEKGFTQKELAELVGFSYQNLQKYEKGIAKPLNKNLIKISDIFDVSVSYLLGETDVRKASSIYEIYEQLTEPRKKRVYDFTSSQLKEQIEENNIISLHHLVPYEVEEEQALSAGNGEGYTSSQNKGTVYWDQDIAYDKAVWIKGDSMEPDFHYGDVALIKYQNYLDFPGQICAVDDVERGQAYIKSVRIEDKYLVLHSLNDSIDGDGNLIFPDKYIPLSENPRIIGKVVDHFTPIEK
;
A
#
# COMPACT_ATOMS: atom_id res chain seq x y z
N MET A 1 21.80 -12.87 -5.43
CA MET A 1 21.97 -14.02 -6.33
C MET A 1 23.46 -14.19 -6.61
N ILE A 2 23.95 -15.43 -6.69
CA ILE A 2 25.36 -15.73 -6.95
C ILE A 2 25.65 -15.52 -8.44
N GLU A 3 26.65 -14.71 -8.75
CA GLU A 3 27.09 -14.41 -10.12
C GLU A 3 27.75 -15.63 -10.79
N PHE A 4 27.76 -15.63 -12.12
CA PHE A 4 28.31 -16.74 -12.93
C PHE A 4 29.72 -17.22 -12.52
N PRO A 5 30.74 -16.35 -12.30
CA PRO A 5 32.10 -16.79 -11.97
C PRO A 5 32.16 -17.60 -10.68
N GLU A 6 31.44 -17.14 -9.66
CA GLU A 6 31.30 -17.75 -8.35
C GLU A 6 30.54 -19.07 -8.47
N ARG A 7 29.41 -19.08 -9.20
CA ARG A 7 28.60 -20.28 -9.44
C ARG A 7 29.40 -21.38 -10.15
N LEU A 8 30.16 -21.03 -11.18
CA LEU A 8 31.02 -21.97 -11.91
C LEU A 8 32.08 -22.58 -10.98
N LYS A 9 32.69 -21.75 -10.14
CA LYS A 9 33.71 -22.19 -9.17
C LYS A 9 33.11 -23.10 -8.10
N GLU A 10 31.89 -22.83 -7.64
CA GLU A 10 31.16 -23.67 -6.70
C GLU A 10 30.84 -25.04 -7.30
N LEU A 11 30.19 -25.08 -8.47
CA LEU A 11 29.85 -26.33 -9.16
C LEU A 11 31.09 -27.20 -9.43
N ARG A 12 32.20 -26.56 -9.84
CA ARG A 12 33.47 -27.25 -10.03
C ARG A 12 33.97 -27.90 -8.74
N LYS A 13 33.96 -27.15 -7.64
CA LYS A 13 34.42 -27.64 -6.32
C LYS A 13 33.51 -28.73 -5.79
N GLU A 14 32.21 -28.63 -6.00
CA GLU A 14 31.23 -29.65 -5.60
C GLU A 14 31.49 -31.00 -6.29
N LYS A 15 31.84 -30.99 -7.57
CA LYS A 15 32.25 -32.20 -8.31
C LYS A 15 33.69 -32.63 -8.02
N GLY A 16 34.44 -31.88 -7.21
CA GLY A 16 35.83 -32.18 -6.86
C GLY A 16 36.85 -31.92 -7.96
N PHE A 17 36.49 -31.19 -9.02
CA PHE A 17 37.40 -30.94 -10.14
C PHE A 17 38.39 -29.81 -9.87
N THR A 18 39.61 -29.95 -10.36
CA THR A 18 40.55 -28.84 -10.54
C THR A 18 40.12 -28.00 -11.75
N GLN A 19 40.62 -26.76 -11.82
CA GLN A 19 40.40 -25.90 -13.00
C GLN A 19 40.94 -26.54 -14.28
N LYS A 20 42.01 -27.35 -14.19
CA LYS A 20 42.56 -28.02 -15.37
C LYS A 20 41.65 -29.15 -15.85
N GLU A 21 41.19 -29.98 -14.93
CA GLU A 21 40.27 -31.09 -15.24
C GLU A 21 38.95 -30.59 -15.81
N LEU A 22 38.35 -29.54 -15.22
CA LEU A 22 37.13 -28.98 -15.77
C LEU A 22 37.36 -28.40 -17.18
N ALA A 23 38.49 -27.73 -17.41
CA ALA A 23 38.80 -27.19 -18.72
C ALA A 23 38.92 -28.33 -19.77
N GLU A 24 39.57 -29.44 -19.42
CA GLU A 24 39.68 -30.63 -20.27
C GLU A 24 38.31 -31.28 -20.55
N LEU A 25 37.47 -31.45 -19.52
CA LEU A 25 36.13 -32.01 -19.64
C LEU A 25 35.22 -31.19 -20.57
N VAL A 26 35.27 -29.86 -20.47
CA VAL A 26 34.43 -28.98 -21.29
C VAL A 26 35.04 -28.75 -22.69
N GLY A 27 36.34 -29.03 -22.85
CA GLY A 27 37.10 -28.77 -24.08
C GLY A 27 37.56 -27.32 -24.23
N PHE A 28 37.88 -26.66 -23.11
CA PHE A 28 38.42 -25.30 -23.06
C PHE A 28 39.91 -25.30 -22.72
N SER A 29 40.60 -24.19 -23.02
CA SER A 29 41.92 -23.97 -22.45
C SER A 29 41.80 -23.65 -20.95
N TYR A 30 42.78 -24.10 -20.17
CA TYR A 30 42.90 -23.75 -18.74
C TYR A 30 42.80 -22.23 -18.50
N GLN A 31 43.42 -21.44 -19.38
CA GLN A 31 43.41 -19.98 -19.32
C GLN A 31 41.99 -19.41 -19.48
N ASN A 32 41.17 -19.97 -20.36
CA ASN A 32 39.79 -19.53 -20.55
C ASN A 32 38.95 -19.83 -19.31
N LEU A 33 39.07 -21.04 -18.74
CA LEU A 33 38.35 -21.37 -17.52
C LEU A 33 38.77 -20.47 -16.35
N GLN A 34 40.06 -20.17 -16.21
CA GLN A 34 40.54 -19.25 -15.18
C GLN A 34 39.97 -17.83 -15.36
N LYS A 35 39.88 -17.34 -16.60
CA LYS A 35 39.25 -16.03 -16.89
C LYS A 35 37.76 -16.03 -16.56
N TYR A 36 37.05 -17.13 -16.82
CA TYR A 36 35.64 -17.28 -16.47
C TYR A 36 35.42 -17.25 -14.96
N GLU A 37 36.16 -18.05 -14.18
CA GLU A 37 36.04 -18.07 -12.70
C GLU A 37 36.53 -16.77 -12.02
N LYS A 38 37.29 -15.93 -12.72
CA LYS A 38 37.69 -14.59 -12.25
C LYS A 38 36.76 -13.47 -12.72
N GLY A 39 35.73 -13.78 -13.52
CA GLY A 39 34.83 -12.79 -14.11
C GLY A 39 35.47 -11.89 -15.17
N ILE A 40 36.68 -12.22 -15.67
CA ILE A 40 37.43 -11.43 -16.65
C ILE A 40 36.86 -11.62 -18.06
N ALA A 41 36.25 -12.77 -18.34
CA ALA A 41 35.61 -13.08 -19.61
C ALA A 41 34.30 -13.83 -19.38
N LYS A 42 33.39 -13.77 -20.35
CA LYS A 42 32.15 -14.54 -20.36
C LYS A 42 32.19 -15.61 -21.46
N PRO A 43 31.73 -16.84 -21.18
CA PRO A 43 31.60 -17.86 -22.21
C PRO A 43 30.54 -17.48 -23.25
N LEU A 44 30.72 -17.97 -24.48
CA LEU A 44 29.67 -17.91 -25.51
C LEU A 44 28.51 -18.86 -25.17
N ASN A 45 27.34 -18.64 -25.76
CA ASN A 45 26.14 -19.48 -25.52
C ASN A 45 26.41 -20.98 -25.70
N LYS A 46 27.15 -21.37 -26.74
CA LYS A 46 27.54 -22.78 -26.97
C LYS A 46 28.37 -23.37 -25.83
N ASN A 47 29.19 -22.54 -25.19
CA ASN A 47 30.04 -22.95 -24.07
C ASN A 47 29.24 -23.02 -22.78
N LEU A 48 28.28 -22.12 -22.57
CA LEU A 48 27.34 -22.18 -21.44
C LEU A 48 26.55 -23.49 -21.43
N ILE A 49 26.04 -23.92 -22.58
CA ILE A 49 25.31 -25.19 -22.72
C ILE A 49 26.19 -26.39 -22.33
N LYS A 50 27.44 -26.45 -22.83
CA LYS A 50 28.37 -27.54 -22.46
C LYS A 50 28.67 -27.58 -20.96
N ILE A 51 28.86 -26.41 -20.35
CA ILE A 51 29.09 -26.33 -18.90
C ILE A 51 27.84 -26.79 -18.15
N SER A 52 26.65 -26.34 -18.57
CA SER A 52 25.39 -26.71 -17.93
C SER A 52 25.11 -28.22 -18.02
N ASP A 53 25.43 -28.84 -19.16
CA ASP A 53 25.29 -30.29 -19.36
C ASP A 53 26.21 -31.11 -18.44
N ILE A 54 27.47 -30.68 -18.27
CA ILE A 54 28.45 -31.37 -17.39
C ILE A 54 28.00 -31.36 -15.93
N PHE A 55 27.35 -30.28 -15.51
CA PHE A 55 26.89 -30.11 -14.13
C PHE A 55 25.44 -30.54 -13.91
N ASP A 56 24.71 -30.94 -14.96
CA ASP A 56 23.27 -31.23 -14.94
C ASP A 56 22.45 -30.09 -14.31
N VAL A 57 22.72 -28.87 -14.77
CA VAL A 57 22.02 -27.66 -14.34
C VAL A 57 21.45 -26.91 -15.55
N SER A 58 20.55 -25.96 -15.32
CA SER A 58 20.08 -25.04 -16.35
C SER A 58 21.10 -23.93 -16.61
N VAL A 59 21.09 -23.36 -17.81
CA VAL A 59 21.92 -22.19 -18.14
C VAL A 59 21.54 -20.98 -17.26
N SER A 60 20.24 -20.79 -16.97
CA SER A 60 19.78 -19.72 -16.08
C SER A 60 20.33 -19.84 -14.66
N TYR A 61 20.40 -21.07 -14.11
CA TYR A 61 21.08 -21.30 -12.82
C TYR A 61 22.56 -20.94 -12.89
N LEU A 62 23.24 -21.40 -13.95
CA LEU A 62 24.66 -21.15 -14.17
C LEU A 62 24.96 -19.65 -14.27
N LEU A 63 24.08 -18.88 -14.92
CA LEU A 63 24.18 -17.43 -15.06
C LEU A 63 23.78 -16.64 -13.81
N GLY A 64 23.22 -17.30 -12.79
CA GLY A 64 22.77 -16.64 -11.56
C GLY A 64 21.39 -15.99 -11.67
N GLU A 65 20.59 -16.31 -12.70
CA GLU A 65 19.23 -15.80 -12.89
C GLU A 65 18.20 -16.50 -11.97
N THR A 66 18.55 -17.68 -11.45
CA THR A 66 17.73 -18.46 -10.52
C THR A 66 18.62 -19.27 -9.58
N ASP A 67 18.13 -19.55 -8.37
CA ASP A 67 18.77 -20.48 -7.43
C ASP A 67 18.28 -21.93 -7.59
N VAL A 68 17.38 -22.18 -8.54
CA VAL A 68 16.89 -23.52 -8.88
C VAL A 68 17.82 -24.18 -9.90
N ARG A 69 18.56 -25.22 -9.50
CA ARG A 69 19.58 -25.90 -10.32
C ARG A 69 19.09 -26.34 -11.68
N LYS A 70 17.90 -26.92 -11.76
CA LYS A 70 17.26 -27.40 -12.99
C LYS A 70 15.86 -26.82 -13.04
N ALA A 71 15.34 -26.52 -14.22
CA ALA A 71 13.92 -26.16 -14.35
C ALA A 71 13.12 -27.23 -13.60
N SER A 72 12.36 -26.79 -12.60
CA SER A 72 11.83 -27.63 -11.53
C SER A 72 11.17 -28.90 -12.09
N SER A 73 11.38 -30.04 -11.41
CA SER A 73 10.84 -31.36 -11.76
C SER A 73 9.37 -31.35 -12.18
N ILE A 74 8.60 -30.38 -11.70
CA ILE A 74 7.21 -30.13 -12.10
C ILE A 74 7.02 -29.84 -13.59
N TYR A 75 7.92 -29.10 -14.26
CA TYR A 75 7.79 -28.80 -15.70
C TYR A 75 8.06 -30.05 -16.55
N GLU A 76 9.08 -30.82 -16.20
CA GLU A 76 9.39 -32.09 -16.86
C GLU A 76 8.25 -33.11 -16.70
N ILE A 77 7.63 -33.17 -15.51
CA ILE A 77 6.45 -33.99 -15.26
C ILE A 77 5.25 -33.45 -16.04
N TYR A 78 5.04 -32.13 -16.03
CA TYR A 78 3.96 -31.46 -16.75
C TYR A 78 4.00 -31.76 -18.25
N GLU A 79 5.18 -31.72 -18.88
CA GLU A 79 5.33 -32.01 -20.31
C GLU A 79 4.97 -33.45 -20.69
N GLN A 80 5.11 -34.41 -19.76
CA GLN A 80 4.73 -35.80 -19.97
C GLN A 80 3.22 -36.05 -19.78
N LEU A 81 2.46 -35.08 -19.25
CA LEU A 81 1.03 -35.21 -19.06
C LEU A 81 0.27 -35.09 -20.38
N THR A 82 -0.87 -35.78 -20.48
CA THR A 82 -1.83 -35.59 -21.58
C THR A 82 -2.52 -34.22 -21.46
N GLU A 83 -3.01 -33.65 -22.57
CA GLU A 83 -3.67 -32.33 -22.57
C GLU A 83 -4.77 -32.14 -21.50
N PRO A 84 -5.70 -33.10 -21.29
CA PRO A 84 -6.70 -32.96 -20.22
C PRO A 84 -6.07 -32.89 -18.81
N ARG A 85 -4.92 -33.54 -18.61
CA ARG A 85 -4.20 -33.53 -17.34
C ARG A 85 -3.39 -32.25 -17.16
N LYS A 86 -2.75 -31.74 -18.22
CA LYS A 86 -2.07 -30.43 -18.23
C LYS A 86 -3.05 -29.32 -17.82
N LYS A 87 -4.26 -29.31 -18.40
CA LYS A 87 -5.31 -28.36 -18.02
C LYS A 87 -5.64 -28.38 -16.52
N ARG A 88 -5.78 -29.57 -15.92
CA ARG A 88 -6.06 -29.69 -14.47
C ARG A 88 -4.95 -29.11 -13.60
N VAL A 89 -3.69 -29.30 -13.97
CA VAL A 89 -2.56 -28.71 -13.24
C VAL A 89 -2.63 -27.19 -13.34
N TYR A 90 -2.82 -26.66 -14.55
CA TYR A 90 -2.96 -25.22 -14.75
C TYR A 90 -4.11 -24.61 -13.95
N ASP A 91 -5.30 -25.23 -14.01
CA ASP A 91 -6.48 -24.77 -13.28
C ASP A 91 -6.20 -24.74 -11.77
N PHE A 92 -5.59 -25.80 -11.23
CA PHE A 92 -5.22 -25.89 -9.82
C PHE A 92 -4.17 -24.86 -9.41
N THR A 93 -3.06 -24.74 -10.15
CA THR A 93 -2.02 -23.76 -9.81
C THR A 93 -2.53 -22.33 -9.91
N SER A 94 -3.42 -22.06 -10.88
CA SER A 94 -4.06 -20.76 -11.03
C SER A 94 -5.01 -20.45 -9.88
N SER A 95 -5.78 -21.45 -9.42
CA SER A 95 -6.67 -21.26 -8.26
C SER A 95 -5.87 -21.02 -6.98
N GLN A 96 -4.82 -21.80 -6.73
CA GLN A 96 -3.95 -21.63 -5.57
C GLN A 96 -3.23 -20.27 -5.57
N LEU A 97 -2.77 -19.80 -6.73
CA LEU A 97 -2.20 -18.45 -6.84
C LEU A 97 -3.25 -17.37 -6.55
N LYS A 98 -4.46 -17.54 -7.07
CA LYS A 98 -5.57 -16.63 -6.81
C LYS A 98 -5.94 -16.61 -5.32
N GLU A 99 -6.08 -17.78 -4.70
CA GLU A 99 -6.32 -17.94 -3.26
C GLU A 99 -5.22 -17.24 -2.45
N GLN A 100 -3.94 -17.43 -2.78
CA GLN A 100 -2.83 -16.76 -2.10
C GLN A 100 -2.87 -15.22 -2.27
N ILE A 101 -3.23 -14.73 -3.45
CA ILE A 101 -3.38 -13.27 -3.68
C ILE A 101 -4.57 -12.75 -2.89
N GLU A 102 -5.68 -13.48 -2.85
CA GLU A 102 -6.86 -13.13 -2.08
C GLU A 102 -6.57 -13.18 -0.57
N GLU A 103 -5.86 -14.19 -0.06
CA GLU A 103 -5.39 -14.27 1.32
C GLU A 103 -4.48 -13.09 1.70
N ASN A 104 -3.62 -12.64 0.78
CA ASN A 104 -2.80 -11.44 0.99
C ASN A 104 -3.57 -10.13 0.82
N ASN A 105 -4.69 -10.14 0.07
CA ASN A 105 -5.59 -9.00 -0.11
C ASN A 105 -6.71 -8.94 0.93
N ILE A 106 -6.95 -10.02 1.68
CA ILE A 106 -7.58 -9.96 3.00
C ILE A 106 -6.55 -9.22 3.85
N ILE A 107 -6.69 -7.89 3.85
CA ILE A 107 -6.23 -6.92 4.82
C ILE A 107 -5.53 -7.60 5.98
N SER A 108 -4.30 -7.19 6.25
CA SER A 108 -3.51 -7.54 7.43
C SER A 108 -4.32 -7.42 8.72
N LEU A 109 -5.18 -8.40 9.00
CA LEU A 109 -6.09 -8.45 10.16
C LEU A 109 -5.27 -8.58 11.46
N HIS A 110 -3.98 -8.91 11.31
CA HIS A 110 -2.98 -8.92 12.36
C HIS A 110 -2.40 -7.53 12.69
N HIS A 111 -2.69 -6.48 11.91
CA HIS A 111 -2.19 -5.11 12.15
C HIS A 111 -3.30 -4.05 12.11
N LEU A 112 -4.51 -4.40 12.54
CA LEU A 112 -5.53 -3.39 12.81
C LEU A 112 -5.09 -2.49 13.96
N VAL A 113 -4.95 -1.20 13.69
CA VAL A 113 -4.61 -0.18 14.67
C VAL A 113 -5.90 0.30 15.35
N PRO A 114 -6.00 0.27 16.68
CA PRO A 114 -7.15 0.79 17.40
C PRO A 114 -7.09 2.32 17.45
N TYR A 115 -8.20 2.97 17.09
CA TYR A 115 -8.40 4.41 17.21
C TYR A 115 -9.48 4.71 18.25
N GLU A 116 -9.19 5.59 19.20
CA GLU A 116 -10.19 6.11 20.14
C GLU A 116 -10.96 7.27 19.50
N VAL A 117 -12.25 7.08 19.29
CA VAL A 117 -13.13 8.04 18.60
C VAL A 117 -14.18 8.56 19.59
N GLU A 118 -14.44 9.87 19.59
CA GLU A 118 -15.48 10.45 20.45
C GLU A 118 -16.89 10.07 19.91
N GLU A 119 -17.65 9.28 20.69
CA GLU A 119 -19.00 8.81 20.34
C GLU A 119 -20.07 9.90 20.55
N GLU A 120 -19.86 10.80 21.51
CA GLU A 120 -20.78 11.90 21.84
C GLU A 120 -20.05 13.24 22.02
N GLN A 121 -19.49 13.75 20.93
CA GLN A 121 -19.61 15.18 20.64
C GLN A 121 -20.24 15.31 19.26
N ALA A 122 -21.48 15.77 19.22
CA ALA A 122 -22.17 16.12 18.00
C ALA A 122 -21.43 17.27 17.29
N LEU A 123 -20.41 16.97 16.48
CA LEU A 123 -20.05 17.80 15.33
C LEU A 123 -21.05 17.46 14.22
N SER A 124 -22.32 17.87 14.41
CA SER A 124 -23.41 17.50 13.51
C SER A 124 -23.54 18.55 12.41
N ALA A 125 -23.40 18.10 11.16
CA ALA A 125 -23.82 18.86 10.00
C ALA A 125 -25.33 19.14 10.05
N GLY A 126 -25.71 20.39 10.35
CA GLY A 126 -27.12 20.85 10.39
C GLY A 126 -27.44 21.77 11.57
N ASN A 127 -28.70 22.23 11.66
CA ASN A 127 -29.28 23.34 12.47
C ASN A 127 -29.08 23.33 14.02
N GLY A 128 -27.96 22.89 14.57
CA GLY A 128 -27.48 23.31 15.91
C GLY A 128 -28.22 22.68 17.08
N GLU A 129 -27.56 21.73 17.74
CA GLU A 129 -27.92 21.27 19.09
C GLU A 129 -26.67 21.16 19.96
N GLY A 130 -26.82 21.53 21.24
CA GLY A 130 -25.73 21.88 22.15
C GLY A 130 -25.01 20.72 22.88
N TYR A 131 -24.01 21.12 23.67
CA TYR A 131 -23.02 20.28 24.35
C TYR A 131 -23.60 19.36 25.44
N THR A 132 -23.23 18.07 25.43
CA THR A 132 -23.39 17.14 26.56
C THR A 132 -22.02 16.75 27.14
N SER A 133 -21.96 16.52 28.45
CA SER A 133 -20.72 16.34 29.23
C SER A 133 -20.27 14.88 29.38
N SER A 134 -20.79 13.94 28.57
CA SER A 134 -20.36 12.54 28.56
C SER A 134 -19.32 12.30 27.48
N GLN A 135 -18.03 12.21 27.85
CA GLN A 135 -16.96 11.73 26.96
C GLN A 135 -17.09 10.20 26.76
N ASN A 136 -18.16 9.75 26.11
CA ASN A 136 -18.19 8.38 25.61
C ASN A 136 -17.22 8.30 24.44
N LYS A 137 -16.19 7.47 24.58
CA LYS A 137 -15.23 7.15 23.52
C LYS A 137 -15.44 5.71 23.10
N GLY A 138 -15.49 5.49 21.80
CA GLY A 138 -15.52 4.19 21.16
C GLY A 138 -14.14 3.82 20.64
N THR A 139 -13.92 2.53 20.38
CA THR A 139 -12.72 2.06 19.70
C THR A 139 -13.11 1.49 18.35
N VAL A 140 -12.52 2.03 17.29
CA VAL A 140 -12.65 1.52 15.92
C VAL A 140 -11.29 1.09 15.40
N TYR A 141 -11.26 0.42 14.25
CA TYR A 141 -10.05 -0.16 13.70
C TYR A 141 -9.80 0.28 12.26
N TRP A 142 -8.53 0.46 11.92
CA TRP A 142 -8.07 0.73 10.55
C TRP A 142 -6.72 0.05 10.28
N ASP A 143 -6.30 -0.02 9.03
CA ASP A 143 -5.09 -0.72 8.59
C ASP A 143 -3.85 0.19 8.48
N GLN A 144 -3.99 1.48 8.80
CA GLN A 144 -2.89 2.45 8.83
C GLN A 144 -2.70 3.02 10.24
N ASP A 145 -1.45 3.38 10.57
CA ASP A 145 -1.06 4.05 11.81
C ASP A 145 -0.72 5.52 11.52
N ILE A 146 -1.70 6.39 11.69
CA ILE A 146 -1.58 7.83 11.45
C ILE A 146 -1.58 8.54 12.80
N ALA A 147 -0.57 9.37 13.04
CA ALA A 147 -0.55 10.20 14.24
C ALA A 147 -1.70 11.21 14.20
N TYR A 148 -2.54 11.22 15.23
CA TYR A 148 -3.65 12.15 15.42
C TYR A 148 -3.65 12.69 16.86
N ASP A 149 -4.42 13.73 17.13
CA ASP A 149 -4.66 14.24 18.48
C ASP A 149 -6.13 14.08 18.89
N LYS A 150 -7.04 14.08 17.90
CA LYS A 150 -8.48 13.88 18.09
C LYS A 150 -9.08 13.12 16.90
N ALA A 151 -9.97 12.15 17.17
CA ALA A 151 -10.70 11.43 16.14
C ALA A 151 -12.21 11.60 16.36
N VAL A 152 -12.94 11.90 15.28
CA VAL A 152 -14.38 12.21 15.33
C VAL A 152 -15.11 11.61 14.15
N TRP A 153 -16.35 11.19 14.36
CA TRP A 153 -17.22 10.74 13.28
C TRP A 153 -17.61 11.89 12.35
N ILE A 154 -17.50 11.66 11.04
CA ILE A 154 -18.02 12.55 10.01
C ILE A 154 -19.52 12.32 9.90
N LYS A 155 -20.28 13.41 10.08
CA LYS A 155 -21.74 13.44 9.97
C LYS A 155 -22.16 14.45 8.91
N GLY A 156 -23.18 14.07 8.15
CA GLY A 156 -23.73 14.76 6.98
C GLY A 156 -22.85 14.66 5.72
N ASP A 157 -23.45 15.10 4.61
CA ASP A 157 -22.94 14.77 3.26
C ASP A 157 -22.19 15.94 2.61
N SER A 158 -22.01 17.03 3.35
CA SER A 158 -21.53 18.31 2.79
C SER A 158 -20.04 18.31 2.37
N MET A 159 -19.33 17.21 2.60
CA MET A 159 -17.93 17.01 2.23
C MET A 159 -17.73 15.80 1.30
N GLU A 160 -18.83 15.18 0.86
CA GLU A 160 -18.83 14.19 -0.22
C GLU A 160 -18.31 14.83 -1.53
N PRO A 161 -17.69 14.05 -2.44
CA PRO A 161 -17.41 12.62 -2.33
C PRO A 161 -16.12 12.29 -1.58
N ASP A 162 -15.37 13.29 -1.12
CA ASP A 162 -14.03 13.07 -0.58
C ASP A 162 -14.06 12.63 0.88
N PHE A 163 -15.10 13.00 1.64
CA PHE A 163 -15.30 12.60 3.03
C PHE A 163 -16.72 12.06 3.19
N HIS A 164 -16.83 10.78 3.56
CA HIS A 164 -18.12 10.10 3.58
C HIS A 164 -18.83 10.17 4.92
N TYR A 165 -20.16 10.18 4.87
CA TYR A 165 -20.97 9.97 6.08
C TYR A 165 -20.60 8.65 6.76
N GLY A 166 -20.25 8.71 8.05
CA GLY A 166 -19.85 7.53 8.82
C GLY A 166 -18.36 7.22 8.80
N ASP A 167 -17.55 7.98 8.06
CA ASP A 167 -16.10 7.92 8.22
C ASP A 167 -15.65 8.53 9.56
N VAL A 168 -14.41 8.22 9.94
CA VAL A 168 -13.71 8.84 11.07
C VAL A 168 -12.67 9.81 10.53
N ALA A 169 -12.76 11.08 10.90
CA ALA A 169 -11.74 12.09 10.60
C ALA A 169 -10.66 12.11 11.69
N LEU A 170 -9.40 12.08 11.27
CA LEU A 170 -8.23 12.23 12.13
C LEU A 170 -7.75 13.67 12.13
N ILE A 171 -7.71 14.29 13.31
CA ILE A 171 -7.40 15.71 13.48
C ILE A 171 -6.08 15.86 14.24
N LYS A 172 -5.20 16.71 13.70
CA LYS A 172 -4.04 17.26 14.43
C LYS A 172 -4.32 18.67 14.89
N TYR A 173 -4.14 18.94 16.18
CA TYR A 173 -4.42 20.24 16.77
C TYR A 173 -3.55 21.32 16.14
N GLN A 174 -4.23 22.32 15.60
CA GLN A 174 -3.61 23.42 14.87
C GLN A 174 -4.64 24.56 14.84
N ASN A 175 -4.24 25.75 15.27
CA ASN A 175 -5.12 26.93 15.33
C ASN A 175 -4.87 27.92 14.19
N TYR A 176 -4.11 27.53 13.17
CA TYR A 176 -3.77 28.32 11.99
C TYR A 176 -3.96 27.48 10.73
N LEU A 177 -4.10 28.15 9.58
CA LEU A 177 -4.17 27.50 8.28
C LEU A 177 -2.78 27.43 7.66
N ASP A 178 -2.39 26.26 7.16
CA ASP A 178 -1.16 26.11 6.37
C ASP A 178 -1.31 26.79 4.99
N PHE A 179 -2.51 26.71 4.41
CA PHE A 179 -2.86 27.34 3.13
C PHE A 179 -4.39 27.54 3.03
N PRO A 180 -4.87 28.51 2.21
CA PRO A 180 -6.30 28.68 1.95
C PRO A 180 -6.90 27.43 1.29
N GLY A 181 -8.06 26.99 1.76
CA GLY A 181 -8.74 25.79 1.28
C GLY A 181 -8.37 24.51 2.04
N GLN A 182 -7.52 24.59 3.07
CA GLN A 182 -7.17 23.45 3.91
C GLN A 182 -8.39 22.87 4.63
N ILE A 183 -8.50 21.54 4.68
CA ILE A 183 -9.58 20.87 5.41
C ILE A 183 -9.30 20.91 6.91
N CYS A 184 -10.19 21.54 7.66
CA CYS A 184 -10.05 21.72 9.09
C CYS A 184 -11.34 21.39 9.84
N ALA A 185 -11.17 20.96 11.08
CA ALA A 185 -12.24 20.97 12.07
C ALA A 185 -12.35 22.37 12.69
N VAL A 186 -13.54 22.97 12.61
CA VAL A 186 -13.82 24.33 13.09
C VAL A 186 -14.98 24.29 14.08
N ASP A 187 -14.82 24.96 15.21
CA ASP A 187 -15.82 25.16 16.26
C ASP A 187 -16.35 26.61 16.17
N ASP A 188 -17.63 26.73 15.82
CA ASP A 188 -18.43 27.95 15.87
C ASP A 188 -19.06 28.03 17.26
N VAL A 189 -18.30 28.59 18.20
CA VAL A 189 -18.63 28.63 19.63
C VAL A 189 -19.92 29.41 19.90
N GLU A 190 -20.16 30.50 19.18
CA GLU A 190 -21.38 31.31 19.32
C GLU A 190 -22.64 30.51 18.95
N ARG A 191 -22.54 29.64 17.93
CA ARG A 191 -23.65 28.78 17.50
C ARG A 191 -23.65 27.40 18.15
N GLY A 192 -22.61 27.07 18.91
CA GLY A 192 -22.42 25.74 19.51
C GLY A 192 -22.34 24.63 18.47
N GLN A 193 -21.79 24.91 17.30
CA GLN A 193 -21.75 23.99 16.16
C GLN A 193 -20.31 23.78 15.72
N ALA A 194 -19.99 22.59 15.21
CA ALA A 194 -18.68 22.34 14.67
C ALA A 194 -18.74 21.57 13.35
N TYR A 195 -17.71 21.78 12.55
CA TYR A 195 -17.71 21.51 11.13
C TYR A 195 -16.38 20.95 10.67
N ILE A 196 -16.40 20.00 9.74
CA ILE A 196 -15.25 19.67 8.89
C ILE A 196 -15.48 20.33 7.54
N LYS A 197 -14.63 21.29 7.19
CA LYS A 197 -14.80 22.14 6.00
C LYS A 197 -13.46 22.49 5.36
N SER A 198 -13.51 22.85 4.08
CA SER A 198 -12.41 23.56 3.44
C SER A 198 -12.42 25.02 3.90
N VAL A 199 -11.35 25.46 4.54
CA VAL A 199 -11.33 26.74 5.26
C VAL A 199 -10.43 27.75 4.58
N ARG A 200 -10.93 28.97 4.40
CA ARG A 200 -10.15 30.12 3.97
C ARG A 200 -10.56 31.37 4.74
N ILE A 201 -9.70 32.36 4.78
CA ILE A 201 -9.99 33.65 5.40
C ILE A 201 -10.18 34.68 4.29
N GLU A 202 -11.33 35.35 4.29
CA GLU A 202 -11.66 36.42 3.35
C GLU A 202 -12.12 37.66 4.12
N ASP A 203 -11.40 38.76 3.96
CA ASP A 203 -11.64 40.03 4.67
C ASP A 203 -11.78 39.87 6.20
N LYS A 204 -13.02 39.85 6.69
CA LYS A 204 -13.40 39.74 8.11
C LYS A 204 -14.12 38.45 8.43
N TYR A 205 -14.09 37.47 7.53
CA TYR A 205 -14.82 36.22 7.65
C TYR A 205 -13.88 35.02 7.55
N LEU A 206 -14.16 34.02 8.39
CA LEU A 206 -13.74 32.65 8.17
C LEU A 206 -14.78 32.00 7.25
N VAL A 207 -14.37 31.66 6.04
CA VAL A 207 -15.23 31.05 5.04
C VAL A 207 -15.06 29.55 5.11
N LEU A 208 -16.18 28.85 5.33
CA LEU A 208 -16.27 27.41 5.37
C LEU A 208 -16.93 26.91 4.09
N HIS A 209 -16.14 26.28 3.25
CA HIS A 209 -16.56 25.75 1.96
C HIS A 209 -16.84 24.24 2.05
N SER A 210 -17.95 23.85 1.45
CA SER A 210 -18.37 22.46 1.28
C SER A 210 -17.76 21.90 0.00
N LEU A 211 -17.21 20.69 0.02
CA LEU A 211 -16.74 20.03 -1.21
C LEU A 211 -17.88 19.45 -2.04
N ASN A 212 -19.05 19.24 -1.41
CA ASN A 212 -20.21 18.71 -2.10
C ASN A 212 -20.94 19.83 -2.86
N ASP A 213 -20.77 19.82 -4.19
CA ASP A 213 -21.35 20.77 -5.15
C ASP A 213 -22.79 20.40 -5.60
N SER A 214 -23.47 19.49 -4.90
CA SER A 214 -24.84 19.11 -5.25
C SER A 214 -25.79 20.31 -5.21
N ILE A 215 -26.72 20.34 -6.17
CA ILE A 215 -27.71 21.41 -6.33
C ILE A 215 -29.13 20.88 -6.11
N ASP A 216 -30.02 21.74 -5.62
CA ASP A 216 -31.45 21.48 -5.50
C ASP A 216 -32.17 21.60 -6.85
N GLY A 217 -33.48 21.34 -6.85
CA GLY A 217 -34.32 21.43 -8.06
C GLY A 217 -34.43 22.85 -8.65
N ASP A 218 -34.06 23.87 -7.89
CA ASP A 218 -34.05 25.27 -8.30
C ASP A 218 -32.65 25.75 -8.74
N GLY A 219 -31.65 24.87 -8.71
CA GLY A 219 -30.27 25.14 -9.13
C GLY A 219 -29.39 25.79 -8.05
N ASN A 220 -29.83 25.84 -6.80
CA ASN A 220 -29.03 26.35 -5.69
C ASN A 220 -28.18 25.24 -5.08
N LEU A 221 -26.98 25.57 -4.60
CA LEU A 221 -26.16 24.62 -3.83
C LEU A 221 -26.92 24.15 -2.59
N ILE A 222 -26.96 22.84 -2.39
CA ILE A 222 -27.52 22.21 -1.18
C ILE A 222 -26.69 22.58 0.05
N PHE A 223 -25.37 22.72 -0.12
CA PHE A 223 -24.42 23.03 0.95
C PHE A 223 -23.63 24.32 0.68
N PRO A 224 -24.29 25.50 0.70
CA PRO A 224 -23.64 26.75 0.38
C PRO A 224 -22.54 27.12 1.39
N ASP A 225 -21.58 27.94 0.95
CA ASP A 225 -20.51 28.47 1.79
C ASP A 225 -21.07 29.17 3.04
N LYS A 226 -20.48 28.87 4.19
CA LYS A 226 -20.78 29.57 5.44
C LYS A 226 -19.73 30.63 5.72
N TYR A 227 -20.19 31.79 6.12
CA TYR A 227 -19.35 32.94 6.46
C TYR A 227 -19.48 33.20 7.96
N ILE A 228 -18.40 32.96 8.72
CA ILE A 228 -18.36 33.22 10.15
C ILE A 228 -17.53 34.48 10.40
N PRO A 229 -18.11 35.58 10.90
CA PRO A 229 -17.35 36.77 11.24
C PRO A 229 -16.21 36.45 12.21
N LEU A 230 -15.00 36.93 11.93
CA LEU A 230 -13.86 36.75 12.84
C LEU A 230 -14.09 37.43 14.21
N SER A 231 -15.00 38.40 14.29
CA SER A 231 -15.45 39.02 15.54
C SER A 231 -16.23 38.07 16.45
N GLU A 232 -16.81 37.00 15.91
CA GLU A 232 -17.48 35.92 16.66
C GLU A 232 -16.47 34.90 17.21
N ASN A 233 -15.17 35.14 17.04
CA ASN A 233 -14.06 34.31 17.52
C ASN A 233 -14.20 32.81 17.15
N PRO A 234 -14.44 32.45 15.87
CA PRO A 234 -14.45 31.06 15.46
C PRO A 234 -13.12 30.39 15.80
N ARG A 235 -13.17 29.14 16.25
CA ARG A 235 -11.98 28.40 16.67
C ARG A 235 -11.68 27.28 15.69
N ILE A 236 -10.51 27.33 15.04
CA ILE A 236 -9.96 26.17 14.35
C ILE A 236 -9.47 25.19 15.42
N ILE A 237 -10.07 24.00 15.47
CA ILE A 237 -9.67 22.91 16.37
C ILE A 237 -8.35 22.32 15.87
N GLY A 238 -8.29 22.03 14.57
CA GLY A 238 -7.14 21.39 13.97
C GLY A 238 -7.35 21.09 12.49
N LYS A 239 -6.26 20.70 11.83
CA LYS A 239 -6.31 20.22 10.46
C LYS A 239 -6.73 18.76 10.43
N VAL A 240 -7.52 18.39 9.42
CA VAL A 240 -7.81 16.99 9.13
C VAL A 240 -6.61 16.43 8.39
N VAL A 241 -5.92 15.46 9.00
CA VAL A 241 -4.72 14.83 8.42
C VAL A 241 -5.05 13.60 7.60
N ASP A 242 -6.16 12.92 7.93
CA ASP A 242 -6.67 11.77 7.20
C ASP A 242 -8.13 11.49 7.58
N HIS A 243 -8.78 10.58 6.86
CA HIS A 243 -10.07 9.99 7.24
C HIS A 243 -10.15 8.52 6.80
N PHE A 244 -11.00 7.74 7.45
CA PHE A 244 -11.19 6.34 7.07
C PHE A 244 -12.57 5.81 7.43
N THR A 245 -13.03 4.83 6.66
CA THR A 245 -14.18 3.99 7.03
C THR A 245 -13.70 2.89 7.99
N PRO A 246 -14.24 2.80 9.21
CA PRO A 246 -13.87 1.75 10.16
C PRO A 246 -14.00 0.33 9.62
N ILE A 247 -13.03 -0.52 9.96
CA ILE A 247 -13.07 -1.95 9.65
C ILE A 247 -13.75 -2.69 10.80
N GLU A 248 -14.80 -3.44 10.49
CA GLU A 248 -15.43 -4.33 11.47
C GLU A 248 -14.46 -5.45 11.87
N LYS A 249 -14.38 -5.72 13.18
CA LYS A 249 -13.54 -6.77 13.74
C LYS A 249 -14.23 -8.13 13.72
#